data_AF-A0A5C8J960-F1
#
_entry.id   AF-A0A5C8J960-F1
#
_cell.length_a   1.000
_cell.length_b   1.000
_cell.length_c   1.000
_cell.angle_alpha   90.00
_cell.angle_beta   90.00
_cell.angle_gamma   90.00
#
_symmetry.space_group_name_H-M   'P 1'
#
loop_
_entity.id
_entity.type
_entity.pdbx_description
1 polymer ?
#
loop_
_entity_poly.entity_id
_entity_poly.type
_entity_poly.pdbx_seq_one_letter_code
_entity_poly.pdbx_strand_id
1 'polypeptide(L)'
;MSAEIRRLLDRVYEIWNAGDAAAYAALFTEDADYITYFGANLKGRQAIEDAHRQLFTMPIKLESRGEPAIRELGDGVALVIATGGSTVDGEPEPERDSVLTYTAVRTPEGWRFASFQNTRVSRP
;
A
#
# COMPACT_ATOMS: atom_id res chain seq x y z
N MET A 1 -18.61 1.85 4.59
CA MET A 1 -17.46 0.93 4.61
C MET A 1 -16.71 0.88 3.29
N SER A 2 -17.21 0.20 2.23
CA SER A 2 -16.45 -0.01 0.98
C SER A 2 -15.97 1.30 0.34
N ALA A 3 -16.80 2.35 0.35
CA ALA A 3 -16.42 3.68 -0.12
C ALA A 3 -15.35 4.36 0.75
N GLU A 4 -15.32 4.13 2.06
CA GLU A 4 -14.27 4.65 2.95
C GLU A 4 -12.94 3.95 2.71
N ILE A 5 -12.97 2.62 2.52
CA ILE A 5 -11.76 1.82 2.21
C ILE A 5 -11.23 2.18 0.83
N ARG A 6 -12.11 2.39 -0.16
CA ARG A 6 -11.71 2.87 -1.48
C ARG A 6 -11.02 4.23 -1.38
N ARG A 7 -11.59 5.18 -0.63
CA ARG A 7 -10.92 6.46 -0.36
C ARG A 7 -9.57 6.27 0.35
N LEU A 8 -9.47 5.35 1.31
CA LEU A 8 -8.19 5.05 1.96
C LEU A 8 -7.16 4.52 0.95
N LEU A 9 -7.57 3.66 0.02
CA LEU A 9 -6.72 3.16 -1.05
C LEU A 9 -6.34 4.27 -2.05
N ASP A 10 -7.26 5.16 -2.40
CA ASP A 10 -6.97 6.32 -3.28
C ASP A 10 -5.88 7.21 -2.65
N ARG A 11 -5.95 7.43 -1.33
CA ARG A 11 -4.93 8.16 -0.56
C ARG A 11 -3.54 7.51 -0.63
N VAL A 12 -3.45 6.17 -0.76
CA VAL A 12 -2.16 5.48 -0.95
C VAL A 12 -1.48 6.01 -2.20
N TYR A 13 -2.19 6.06 -3.32
CA TYR A 13 -1.63 6.53 -4.60
C TYR A 13 -1.28 8.01 -4.56
N GLU A 14 -2.18 8.85 -4.01
CA GLU A 14 -1.94 10.29 -3.88
C GLU A 14 -0.67 10.58 -3.07
N ILE A 15 -0.56 9.98 -1.88
CA ILE A 15 0.53 10.25 -0.94
C ILE A 15 1.84 9.65 -1.43
N TRP A 16 1.81 8.42 -1.97
CA TRP A 16 2.98 7.80 -2.59
C TRP A 16 3.53 8.69 -3.71
N ASN A 17 2.65 9.16 -4.60
CA ASN A 17 3.06 9.98 -5.73
C ASN A 17 3.49 11.39 -5.33
N ALA A 18 3.10 11.87 -4.14
CA ALA A 18 3.65 13.07 -3.53
C ALA A 18 5.03 12.86 -2.88
N GLY A 19 5.46 11.61 -2.66
CA GLY A 19 6.73 11.29 -2.00
C GLY A 19 6.75 11.59 -0.51
N ASP A 20 5.59 11.66 0.16
CA ASP A 20 5.47 11.96 1.58
C ASP A 20 5.50 10.68 2.42
N ALA A 21 6.70 10.32 2.90
CA ALA A 21 6.92 9.10 3.67
C ALA A 21 6.15 9.09 5.00
N ALA A 22 6.06 10.23 5.68
CA ALA A 22 5.38 10.33 6.98
C ALA A 22 3.87 10.18 6.81
N ALA A 23 3.29 10.87 5.81
CA ALA A 23 1.88 10.70 5.48
C ALA A 23 1.58 9.28 4.98
N TYR A 24 2.51 8.64 4.25
CA TYR A 24 2.33 7.28 3.77
C TYR A 24 2.26 6.30 4.94
N ALA A 25 3.22 6.40 5.87
CA ALA A 25 3.24 5.59 7.07
C ALA A 25 1.99 5.82 7.95
N ALA A 26 1.47 7.05 8.00
CA ALA A 26 0.25 7.37 8.76
C ALA A 26 -1.02 6.67 8.24
N LEU A 27 -1.02 6.09 7.04
CA LEU A 27 -2.10 5.24 6.53
C LEU A 27 -2.14 3.86 7.22
N PHE A 28 -1.07 3.47 7.92
CA PHE A 28 -0.92 2.18 8.59
C PHE A 28 -1.14 2.30 10.10
N THR A 29 -1.51 1.18 10.75
CA THR A 29 -1.51 1.10 12.22
C THR A 29 -0.10 1.22 12.78
N GLU A 30 0.03 1.54 14.07
CA GLU A 30 1.33 1.71 14.72
C GLU A 30 2.18 0.44 14.66
N ASP A 31 1.52 -0.72 14.70
CA ASP A 31 2.07 -2.07 14.74
C ASP A 31 1.98 -2.84 13.41
N ALA A 32 1.69 -2.15 12.29
CA ALA A 32 1.40 -2.79 11.02
C ALA A 32 2.53 -3.69 10.49
N ASP A 33 2.14 -4.77 9.80
CA ASP A 33 3.04 -5.65 9.05
C ASP A 33 3.13 -5.23 7.57
N TYR A 34 4.29 -4.73 7.12
CA TYR A 34 4.50 -4.33 5.73
C TYR A 34 5.52 -5.25 5.05
N ILE A 35 5.04 -6.11 4.15
CA ILE A 35 5.85 -7.06 3.40
C ILE A 35 6.10 -6.49 2.00
N THR A 36 7.35 -6.12 1.74
CA THR A 36 7.82 -5.60 0.45
C THR A 36 7.79 -6.68 -0.64
N TYR A 37 7.91 -6.28 -1.91
CA TYR A 37 7.93 -7.19 -3.05
C TYR A 37 9.09 -8.22 -3.04
N PHE A 38 10.15 -7.94 -2.27
CA PHE A 38 11.32 -8.82 -2.10
C PHE A 38 11.36 -9.49 -0.71
N GLY A 39 10.24 -9.46 0.02
CA GLY A 39 10.05 -10.25 1.24
C GLY A 39 10.60 -9.64 2.54
N ALA A 40 11.16 -8.42 2.51
CA ALA A 40 11.46 -7.71 3.75
C ALA A 40 10.15 -7.37 4.48
N ASN A 41 10.07 -7.75 5.76
CA ASN A 41 8.96 -7.43 6.65
C ASN A 41 9.35 -6.25 7.56
N LEU A 42 8.74 -5.10 7.31
CA LEU A 42 8.87 -3.91 8.14
C LEU A 42 7.79 -3.92 9.22
N LYS A 43 8.22 -3.84 10.48
CA LYS A 43 7.33 -3.90 11.64
C LYS A 43 7.03 -2.50 12.16
N GLY A 44 5.77 -2.12 12.04
CA GLY A 44 5.23 -0.88 12.58
C GLY A 44 5.49 0.35 11.73
N ARG A 45 4.76 1.42 12.07
CA ARG A 45 4.70 2.67 11.32
C ARG A 45 6.07 3.31 11.09
N GLN A 46 6.93 3.31 12.11
CA GLN A 46 8.25 3.94 12.02
C GLN A 46 9.13 3.25 10.97
N ALA A 47 9.16 1.92 10.96
CA ALA A 47 9.96 1.16 9.98
C ALA A 47 9.45 1.38 8.54
N ILE A 48 8.14 1.51 8.38
CA ILE A 48 7.51 1.87 7.09
C ILE A 48 7.97 3.26 6.66
N GLU A 49 7.90 4.25 7.54
CA GLU A 49 8.33 5.63 7.23
C GLU A 49 9.81 5.68 6.81
N ASP A 50 10.71 5.07 7.58
CA ASP A 50 12.15 5.12 7.34
C ASP A 50 12.50 4.49 5.98
N ALA A 51 11.88 3.36 5.64
CA ALA A 51 12.07 2.72 4.35
C ALA A 51 11.55 3.57 3.19
N HIS A 52 10.38 4.20 3.34
CA HIS A 52 9.80 5.03 2.29
C HIS A 52 10.51 6.38 2.13
N ARG A 53 11.10 6.92 3.21
CA ARG A 53 11.95 8.12 3.16
C ARG A 53 13.17 7.88 2.27
N GLN A 54 13.77 6.69 2.34
CA GLN A 54 14.85 6.29 1.44
C GLN A 54 14.32 6.03 0.02
N LEU A 55 13.20 5.31 -0.11
CA LEU A 55 12.60 4.97 -1.41
C LEU A 55 12.25 6.22 -2.23
N PHE A 56 11.64 7.23 -1.61
CA PHE A 56 11.17 8.45 -2.26
C PHE A 56 12.30 9.44 -2.60
N THR A 57 13.56 9.08 -2.34
CA THR A 57 14.70 9.76 -2.98
C THR A 57 14.81 9.44 -4.47
N MET A 58 14.21 8.32 -4.90
CA MET A 58 14.07 7.96 -6.32
C MET A 58 12.78 8.55 -6.90
N PRO A 59 12.76 8.88 -8.21
CA PRO A 59 11.58 9.37 -8.91
C PRO A 59 10.62 8.22 -9.25
N ILE A 60 10.17 7.51 -8.22
CA ILE A 60 9.23 6.39 -8.33
C ILE A 60 7.78 6.88 -8.24
N LYS A 61 6.91 6.37 -9.11
CA LYS A 61 5.46 6.60 -9.07
C LYS A 61 4.71 5.27 -8.99
N LEU A 62 3.52 5.30 -8.40
CA LEU A 62 2.63 4.17 -8.24
C LEU A 62 1.35 4.42 -9.05
N GLU A 63 0.91 3.39 -9.76
CA GLU A 63 -0.29 3.41 -10.58
C GLU A 63 -1.18 2.20 -10.26
N SER A 64 -2.49 2.43 -10.21
CA SER A 64 -3.45 1.33 -10.14
C SER A 64 -3.61 0.65 -11.50
N ARG A 65 -4.00 -0.62 -11.47
CA ARG A 65 -4.37 -1.43 -12.63
C ARG A 65 -5.72 -2.06 -12.35
N GLY A 66 -6.78 -1.55 -12.97
CA GLY A 66 -8.14 -2.09 -12.78
C GLY A 66 -8.76 -1.80 -11.41
N GLU A 67 -9.90 -2.43 -11.16
CA GLU A 67 -10.73 -2.20 -9.98
C GLU A 67 -10.28 -3.10 -8.80
N PRO A 68 -10.08 -2.54 -7.59
CA PRO A 68 -9.74 -3.34 -6.43
C PRO A 68 -10.95 -4.16 -5.94
N ALA A 69 -10.69 -5.39 -5.52
CA ALA A 69 -11.66 -6.21 -4.80
C ALA A 69 -11.62 -5.85 -3.31
N ILE A 70 -12.77 -5.46 -2.75
CA ILE A 70 -12.91 -5.11 -1.33
C ILE A 70 -13.94 -6.04 -0.70
N ARG A 71 -13.58 -6.71 0.40
CA ARG A 71 -14.44 -7.66 1.09
C ARG A 71 -14.39 -7.44 2.59
N GLU A 72 -15.56 -7.36 3.23
CA GLU A 72 -15.67 -7.36 4.69
C GLU A 72 -15.27 -8.72 5.26
N LEU A 73 -14.45 -8.72 6.30
CA LEU A 73 -14.09 -9.95 7.04
C LEU A 73 -14.83 -10.04 8.38
N GLY A 74 -15.29 -8.91 8.90
CA GLY A 74 -16.02 -8.75 10.15
C GLY A 74 -16.20 -7.27 10.46
N ASP A 75 -16.88 -6.96 11.55
CA ASP A 75 -17.12 -5.56 11.92
C ASP A 75 -15.78 -4.82 12.09
N GLY A 76 -15.64 -3.70 11.36
CA GLY A 76 -14.42 -2.90 11.37
C GLY A 76 -13.21 -3.56 10.71
N VAL A 77 -13.33 -4.65 9.95
CA VAL A 77 -12.21 -5.32 9.28
C VAL A 77 -12.54 -5.63 7.81
N ALA A 78 -11.63 -5.28 6.91
CA ALA A 78 -11.79 -5.57 5.49
C ALA A 78 -10.49 -6.01 4.81
N LEU A 79 -10.63 -6.90 3.84
CA LEU A 79 -9.60 -7.29 2.89
C LEU A 79 -9.70 -6.43 1.64
N VAL A 80 -8.56 -5.98 1.14
CA VAL A 80 -8.41 -5.34 -0.16
C VAL A 80 -7.41 -6.12 -0.99
N ILE A 81 -7.80 -6.52 -2.19
CA ILE A 81 -6.88 -7.02 -3.21
C ILE A 81 -6.87 -5.99 -4.35
N ALA A 82 -5.71 -5.43 -4.62
CA ALA A 82 -5.50 -4.47 -5.70
C ALA A 82 -4.40 -4.97 -6.63
N THR A 83 -4.48 -4.53 -7.88
CA THR A 83 -3.41 -4.70 -8.86
C THR A 83 -2.85 -3.33 -9.20
N GLY A 84 -1.53 -3.27 -9.36
CA GLY A 84 -0.83 -2.01 -9.58
C GLY A 84 0.57 -2.23 -10.09
N GLY A 85 1.22 -1.15 -10.50
CA GLY A 85 2.60 -1.16 -10.92
C GLY A 85 3.30 0.12 -10.44
N SER A 86 4.62 0.09 -10.46
CA SER A 86 5.42 1.30 -10.20
C SER A 86 6.29 1.61 -11.40
N THR A 87 6.46 2.88 -11.73
CA THR A 87 7.41 3.36 -12.74
C THR A 87 8.53 4.12 -12.06
N VAL A 88 9.75 4.06 -12.62
CA VAL A 88 10.89 4.88 -12.19
C VAL A 88 11.28 5.75 -13.37
N ASP A 89 11.53 7.04 -13.12
CA ASP A 89 11.86 8.02 -14.18
C ASP A 89 10.77 8.15 -15.27
N GLY A 90 9.53 7.73 -14.98
CA GLY A 90 8.42 7.75 -15.93
C GLY A 90 8.46 6.65 -16.97
N GLU A 91 9.43 5.74 -16.92
CA GLU A 91 9.56 4.63 -17.85
C GLU A 91 8.66 3.45 -17.44
N PRO A 92 7.83 2.91 -18.36
CA PRO A 92 7.04 1.71 -18.09
C PRO A 92 7.92 0.48 -17.89
N GLU A 93 7.77 -0.20 -16.76
CA GLU A 93 8.45 -1.46 -16.45
C GLU A 93 7.42 -2.56 -16.11
N PRO A 94 7.02 -3.41 -17.07
CA PRO A 94 6.03 -4.47 -16.85
C PRO A 94 6.41 -5.44 -15.71
N GLU A 95 7.71 -5.63 -15.46
CA GLU A 95 8.21 -6.48 -14.36
C GLU A 95 7.87 -5.94 -12.96
N ARG A 96 7.40 -4.69 -12.89
CA ARG A 96 6.94 -4.06 -11.66
C ARG A 96 5.43 -4.20 -11.43
N ASP A 97 4.71 -4.85 -12.34
CA ASP A 97 3.31 -5.21 -12.10
C ASP A 97 3.22 -6.14 -10.89
N SER A 98 2.24 -5.87 -10.03
CA SER A 98 2.14 -6.48 -8.71
C SER A 98 0.69 -6.70 -8.30
N VAL A 99 0.47 -7.75 -7.52
CA VAL A 99 -0.74 -7.96 -6.72
C VAL A 99 -0.44 -7.50 -5.29
N LEU A 100 -1.30 -6.61 -4.80
CA LEU A 100 -1.19 -5.98 -3.49
C LEU A 100 -2.34 -6.47 -2.61
N THR A 101 -2.02 -6.96 -1.42
CA THR A 101 -3.02 -7.30 -0.41
C THR A 101 -2.92 -6.32 0.74
N TYR A 102 -4.05 -5.75 1.16
CA TYR A 102 -4.15 -4.93 2.36
C TYR A 102 -5.21 -5.49 3.29
N THR A 103 -4.91 -5.48 4.59
CA THR A 103 -5.91 -5.68 5.64
C THR A 103 -6.20 -4.33 6.28
N ALA A 104 -7.41 -3.81 6.08
CA ALA A 104 -7.86 -2.55 6.65
C ALA A 104 -8.64 -2.81 7.95
N VAL A 105 -8.39 -1.99 8.97
CA VAL A 105 -9.09 -2.01 10.25
C VAL A 105 -9.62 -0.63 10.59
N ARG A 106 -10.78 -0.57 11.24
CA ARG A 106 -11.35 0.67 11.77
C ARG A 106 -10.69 0.98 13.11
N THR A 107 -10.09 2.16 13.22
CA THR A 107 -9.51 2.71 14.45
C THR A 107 -10.32 3.92 14.93
N PRO A 108 -10.11 4.43 16.15
CA PRO A 108 -10.71 5.69 16.59
C PRO A 108 -10.40 6.88 15.65
N GLU A 109 -9.24 6.86 14.98
CA GLU A 109 -8.77 7.86 14.03
C GLU A 109 -9.19 7.56 12.58
N GLY A 110 -10.11 6.61 12.38
CA GLY A 110 -10.62 6.17 11.08
C GLY A 110 -9.96 4.88 10.57
N TRP A 111 -10.19 4.56 9.30
CA TRP A 111 -9.62 3.34 8.71
C TRP A 111 -8.10 3.45 8.54
N ARG A 112 -7.38 2.37 8.84
CA ARG A 112 -5.93 2.21 8.63
C ARG A 112 -5.62 0.81 8.11
N PHE A 113 -4.46 0.64 7.49
CA PHE A 113 -3.97 -0.68 7.10
C PHE A 113 -3.17 -1.32 8.24
N ALA A 114 -3.63 -2.46 8.73
CA ALA A 114 -2.91 -3.27 9.72
C ALA A 114 -1.88 -4.20 9.07
N SER A 115 -2.05 -4.52 7.78
CA SER A 115 -1.10 -5.30 7.03
C SER A 115 -1.11 -4.94 5.56
N PHE A 116 0.06 -5.06 4.95
CA PHE A 116 0.27 -4.97 3.51
C PHE A 116 1.24 -6.05 3.04
N GLN A 117 0.96 -6.61 1.86
CA GLN A 117 1.91 -7.44 1.13
C GLN A 117 1.89 -7.10 -0.35
N ASN A 118 3.09 -6.93 -0.92
CA ASN A 118 3.31 -6.76 -2.35
C ASN A 118 3.90 -8.06 -2.93
N THR A 119 3.34 -8.56 -4.03
CA THR A 119 3.91 -9.68 -4.79
C THR A 119 4.02 -9.31 -6.26
N ARG A 120 5.22 -9.42 -6.85
CA ARG A 120 5.43 -9.21 -8.29
C ARG A 120 4.68 -10.27 -9.10
N VAL A 121 4.03 -9.84 -10.17
CA VAL A 121 3.46 -10.76 -11.15
C VAL A 121 4.61 -11.35 -11.96
N SER A 122 4.74 -12.68 -11.91
CA SER A 122 5.75 -13.41 -12.67
C SER A 122 5.16 -14.70 -13.21
N ARG A 123 5.80 -15.28 -14.23
CA ARG A 123 5.47 -16.63 -14.67
C ARG A 123 6.01 -17.64 -13.65
N PRO A 124 5.33 -18.78 -13.45
CA PRO A 124 5.82 -19.87 -12.59
C PRO A 124 7.20 -20.38 -12.99
#